data_AF-A0A656G912-F1
#
_entry.id   AF-A0A656G912-F1
#
_cell.length_a   1.000
_cell.length_b   1.000
_cell.length_c   1.000
_cell.angle_alpha   90.00
_cell.angle_beta   90.00
_cell.angle_gamma   90.00
#
_symmetry.space_group_name_H-M   'P 1'
#
loop_
_entity.id
_entity.type
_entity.pdbx_description
1 polymer ?
#
loop_
_entity_poly.entity_id
_entity_poly.type
_entity_poly.pdbx_seq_one_letter_code
_entity_poly.pdbx_strand_id
1 'polypeptide(L)'
;MINLLTVITVANAKKLAAAAYIIFNLIISKIKSKENGLKENSIDKQYHKRIAILKLSHLRPLNNISEQDLQIIYEISQGVEYDKAEDTKLYHKLTGSDPEWAEDVSGLRVVFKEFLCILWSEGVVTLPYTFNITHAWKKNPEFEEKYTYGFIWEVAKGVNSLERASRNWQYRTNWHSPKDVDFNELWSAVPAMVEIYGSTKKHGKFALFSWVNRFSTLHPEIISPDQAFYLERYRMYLAAKRTHEGDASRYTKTYLEYVKYYVMTPEEAKSLPTHDKKLRRYKIRNINRQYARPSPKAIENRREQKIKQRAEQLLSEAGGAVTEDGSLLDTLSMAVSAEDYMLLVEFPKRNADLDWISNTFYPGRQKVEIMEHYSQWILMGSKFFKKLQKSKRKSQGYIDAQVNDFRFLLDYVFCYLPLWKEQHPDSRIVLPERIEDFERILYWCDDLIDEETVEAISNLKGLDDSFEVPLTALQLRNTLRTQKSNKPFINAVHLFFETVRTYGPRYDIVDGKYSNPVNIKMDSTGSGSRSKSNKIPFPREAAIIAKAYMHTLDSIGVQLRTMIIDGRISVENAAIIKRSDWIDLSELGITALVT
;
A
#
# COMPACT_ATOMS: atom_id res chain seq x y z
N MET A 1 22.96 23.24 5.64
CA MET A 1 22.99 21.98 6.41
C MET A 1 21.77 21.87 7.30
N ILE A 2 20.96 20.84 7.07
CA ILE A 2 19.83 20.41 7.89
C ILE A 2 20.32 19.35 8.87
N ASN A 3 20.32 19.67 10.16
CA ASN A 3 20.65 18.77 11.24
C ASN A 3 19.52 17.75 11.47
N LEU A 4 19.78 16.52 11.02
CA LEU A 4 18.93 15.35 11.22
C LEU A 4 19.48 14.41 12.31
N LEU A 5 20.49 14.84 13.06
CA LEU A 5 21.09 14.11 14.17
C LEU A 5 20.35 14.38 15.48
N THR A 6 20.69 13.60 16.51
CA THR A 6 20.20 13.76 17.89
C THR A 6 21.06 14.69 18.74
N VAL A 7 22.17 15.20 18.20
CA VAL A 7 23.18 16.03 18.88
C VAL A 7 23.33 17.41 18.24
N ILE A 8 23.68 18.41 19.04
CA ILE A 8 23.95 19.75 18.52
C ILE A 8 25.12 19.69 17.55
N THR A 9 25.02 20.41 16.42
CA THR A 9 26.13 20.58 15.50
C THR A 9 26.59 22.04 15.55
N VAL A 10 27.87 22.24 15.86
CA VAL A 10 28.50 23.56 15.89
C VAL A 10 28.92 23.92 14.47
N ALA A 11 28.28 24.93 13.90
CA ALA A 11 28.57 25.43 12.56
C ALA A 11 29.76 26.40 12.56
N ASN A 12 29.97 27.16 13.65
CA ASN A 12 31.07 28.12 13.77
C ASN A 12 31.67 28.15 15.18
N ALA A 13 32.62 27.26 15.45
CA ALA A 13 33.28 27.15 16.76
C ALA A 13 34.00 28.44 17.18
N LYS A 14 34.54 29.21 16.23
CA LYS A 14 35.26 30.47 16.52
C LYS A 14 34.35 31.55 17.10
N LYS A 15 33.07 31.56 16.73
CA LYS A 15 32.08 32.54 17.22
C LYS A 15 31.41 32.10 18.53
N LEU A 16 31.51 30.83 18.91
CA LEU A 16 30.75 30.24 20.02
C LEU A 16 30.96 30.95 21.35
N ALA A 17 32.20 31.07 21.82
CA ALA A 17 32.49 31.64 23.13
C ALA A 17 32.01 33.10 23.24
N ALA A 18 32.26 33.91 22.20
CA ALA A 18 31.86 35.31 22.16
C ALA A 18 30.33 35.47 22.11
N ALA A 19 29.64 34.71 21.26
CA ALA A 19 28.19 34.74 21.17
C ALA A 19 27.54 34.25 22.46
N ALA A 20 28.04 33.15 23.05
CA ALA A 20 27.51 32.61 24.29
C ALA A 20 27.59 33.65 25.43
N TYR A 21 28.72 34.33 25.57
CA TYR A 21 28.91 35.38 26.57
C TYR A 21 27.88 36.52 26.41
N ILE A 22 27.72 37.03 25.19
CA ILE A 22 26.78 38.14 24.92
C ILE A 22 25.33 37.71 25.23
N ILE A 23 24.93 36.52 24.78
CA ILE A 23 23.56 36.02 24.94
C ILE A 23 23.26 35.75 26.42
N PHE A 24 24.18 35.13 27.17
CA PHE A 24 23.97 34.91 28.58
C PHE A 24 23.86 36.22 29.36
N ASN A 25 24.71 37.21 29.08
CA ASN A 25 24.60 38.53 29.71
C ASN A 25 23.26 39.21 29.40
N LEU A 26 22.76 39.08 28.17
CA LEU A 26 21.46 39.61 27.76
C LEU A 26 20.30 38.94 28.53
N ILE A 27 20.35 37.62 28.73
CA ILE A 27 19.33 36.90 29.49
C ILE A 27 19.42 37.26 30.98
N ILE A 28 20.64 37.30 31.53
CA ILE A 28 20.91 37.64 32.93
C ILE A 28 20.47 39.06 33.27
N SER A 29 20.80 40.06 32.44
CA SER A 29 20.48 41.46 32.70
C SER A 29 18.98 41.69 32.83
N LYS A 30 18.19 40.95 32.07
CA LYS A 30 16.73 41.03 32.07
C LYS A 30 16.09 40.40 33.31
N ILE A 31 16.77 39.42 33.92
CA ILE A 31 16.33 38.82 35.18
C ILE A 31 16.70 39.74 36.33
N LYS A 32 17.92 40.31 36.31
CA LYS A 32 18.36 41.34 37.27
C LYS A 32 17.47 42.57 37.29
N SER A 33 16.97 43.02 36.13
CA SER A 33 16.03 44.15 36.07
C SER A 33 14.66 43.85 36.69
N LYS A 34 14.29 42.58 36.86
CA LYS A 34 13.03 42.12 37.48
C LYS A 34 13.22 41.75 38.97
N GLU A 35 14.42 41.98 39.51
CA GLU A 35 14.88 41.44 40.79
C GLU A 35 14.65 42.35 42.00
N ASN A 36 14.03 43.53 41.80
CA ASN A 36 13.67 44.43 42.90
C ASN A 36 12.73 43.72 43.90
N GLY A 37 13.30 43.19 44.99
CA GLY A 37 12.58 42.62 46.14
C GLY A 37 12.76 41.13 46.43
N LEU A 38 13.74 40.44 45.82
CA LEU A 38 13.93 38.99 45.97
C LEU A 38 14.87 38.63 47.16
N LYS A 39 14.36 37.94 48.19
CA LYS A 39 15.12 37.50 49.39
C LYS A 39 15.86 36.17 49.15
N GLU A 40 17.18 36.15 49.35
CA GLU A 40 18.10 35.01 49.10
C GLU A 40 17.77 33.70 49.85
N ASN A 41 17.02 33.76 50.97
CA ASN A 41 16.68 32.60 51.80
C ASN A 41 15.22 32.13 51.66
N SER A 42 14.60 32.32 50.50
CA SER A 42 13.21 31.93 50.26
C SER A 42 13.08 30.43 49.99
N ILE A 43 12.19 29.72 50.70
CA ILE A 43 11.84 28.30 50.43
C ILE A 43 10.94 28.17 49.18
N ASP A 44 10.59 29.28 48.53
CA ASP A 44 9.68 29.29 47.39
C ASP A 44 10.32 28.63 46.16
N LYS A 45 9.70 27.55 45.67
CA LYS A 45 10.12 26.85 44.44
C LYS A 45 10.13 27.78 43.22
N GLN A 46 9.19 28.73 43.13
CA GLN A 46 9.17 29.66 42.01
C GLN A 46 10.35 30.65 42.05
N TYR A 47 10.81 31.00 43.25
CA TYR A 47 11.98 31.83 43.47
C TYR A 47 13.22 31.17 42.88
N HIS A 48 13.53 29.94 43.32
CA HIS A 48 14.70 29.18 42.83
C HIS A 48 14.68 29.00 41.30
N LYS A 49 13.50 28.72 40.71
CA LYS A 49 13.36 28.63 39.25
C LYS A 49 13.67 29.93 38.50
N ARG A 50 13.47 31.10 39.11
CA ARG A 50 13.72 32.41 38.48
C ARG A 50 15.19 32.80 38.58
N ILE A 51 15.85 32.50 39.70
CA ILE A 51 17.25 32.86 39.93
C ILE A 51 18.26 31.80 39.45
N ALA A 52 17.78 30.63 39.00
CA ALA A 52 18.62 29.51 38.55
C ALA A 52 19.77 29.90 37.60
N ILE A 53 19.52 30.77 36.61
CA ILE A 53 20.56 31.23 35.67
C ILE A 53 21.57 32.19 36.30
N LEU A 54 21.17 32.97 37.30
CA LEU A 54 22.08 33.80 38.07
C LEU A 54 23.01 32.93 38.91
N LYS A 55 22.44 31.93 39.60
CA LYS A 55 23.20 30.93 40.34
C LYS A 55 24.19 30.19 39.43
N LEU A 56 23.75 29.77 38.24
CA LEU A 56 24.64 29.19 37.23
C LEU A 56 25.80 30.13 36.88
N SER A 57 25.52 31.41 36.65
CA SER A 57 26.54 32.41 36.29
C SER A 57 27.58 32.67 37.38
N HIS A 58 27.21 32.43 38.65
CA HIS A 58 28.14 32.52 39.78
C HIS A 58 29.01 31.26 39.92
N LEU A 59 28.44 30.08 39.67
CA LEU A 59 29.16 28.82 39.76
C LEU A 59 30.09 28.58 38.57
N ARG A 60 29.70 29.06 37.38
CA ARG A 60 30.47 28.86 36.17
C ARG A 60 30.56 30.14 35.33
N PRO A 61 31.78 30.59 34.97
CA PRO A 61 31.94 31.70 34.05
C PRO A 61 31.45 31.29 32.64
N LEU A 62 30.47 32.03 32.14
CA LEU A 62 29.74 31.75 30.89
C LEU A 62 30.48 32.24 29.62
N ASN A 63 31.72 32.70 29.77
CA ASN A 63 32.58 33.18 28.68
C ASN A 63 33.39 32.06 27.99
N ASN A 64 33.37 30.83 28.52
CA ASN A 64 34.14 29.71 27.99
C ASN A 64 33.28 28.43 27.88
N ILE A 65 32.24 28.51 27.04
CA ILE A 65 31.35 27.38 26.74
C ILE A 65 31.97 26.54 25.62
N SER A 66 32.24 25.27 25.93
CA SER A 66 32.72 24.27 24.96
C SER A 66 31.58 23.55 24.23
N GLU A 67 31.91 22.75 23.22
CA GLU A 67 30.92 21.92 22.51
C GLU A 67 30.28 20.86 23.43
N GLN A 68 31.05 20.32 24.38
CA GLN A 68 30.54 19.36 25.37
C GLN A 68 29.52 20.03 26.29
N ASP A 69 29.76 21.29 26.66
CA ASP A 69 28.82 22.05 27.50
C ASP A 69 27.52 22.32 26.76
N LEU A 70 27.57 22.61 25.44
CA LEU A 70 26.37 22.76 24.63
C LEU A 70 25.52 21.49 24.64
N GLN A 71 26.15 20.33 24.56
CA GLN A 71 25.44 19.06 24.61
C GLN A 71 24.76 18.82 25.97
N ILE A 72 25.45 19.15 27.07
CA ILE A 72 24.85 19.09 28.43
C ILE A 72 23.71 20.10 28.57
N ILE A 73 23.88 21.34 28.10
CA ILE A 73 22.85 22.38 28.07
C ILE A 73 21.62 21.89 27.29
N TYR A 74 21.84 21.23 26.15
CA TYR A 74 20.77 20.63 25.35
C TYR A 74 20.02 19.55 26.10
N GLU A 75 20.72 18.59 26.72
CA GLU A 75 20.11 17.50 27.49
C GLU A 75 19.26 18.04 28.64
N ILE A 76 19.79 18.99 29.42
CA ILE A 76 19.03 19.68 30.48
C ILE A 76 17.79 20.37 29.89
N SER A 77 17.93 21.03 28.73
CA SER A 77 16.81 21.75 28.09
C SER A 77 15.64 20.86 27.66
N GLN A 78 15.91 19.58 27.32
CA GLN A 78 14.89 18.65 26.84
C GLN A 78 14.13 17.93 27.97
N GLY A 79 14.64 17.97 29.21
CA GLY A 79 13.98 17.34 30.35
C GLY A 79 12.53 17.83 30.56
N VAL A 80 11.60 16.90 30.77
CA VAL A 80 10.18 17.22 31.03
C VAL A 80 9.89 17.32 32.52
N GLU A 81 10.28 16.31 33.29
CA GLU A 81 10.18 16.24 34.76
C GLU A 81 11.57 16.20 35.39
N TYR A 82 11.69 16.50 36.67
CA TYR A 82 12.99 16.46 37.36
C TYR A 82 13.35 15.02 37.71
N ASP A 83 14.39 14.49 37.08
CA ASP A 83 14.99 13.21 37.44
C ASP A 83 16.20 13.50 38.33
N LYS A 84 16.07 13.22 39.63
CA LYS A 84 17.11 13.55 40.61
C LYS A 84 18.47 12.95 40.24
N ALA A 85 18.53 11.74 39.69
CA ALA A 85 19.80 11.09 39.40
C ALA A 85 20.46 11.69 38.14
N GLU A 86 19.68 11.87 37.08
CA GLU A 86 20.17 12.36 35.79
C GLU A 86 20.44 13.87 35.82
N ASP A 87 19.48 14.68 36.30
CA ASP A 87 19.60 16.14 36.35
C ASP A 87 20.75 16.59 37.26
N THR A 88 20.96 15.92 38.40
CA THR A 88 22.10 16.21 39.30
C THR A 88 23.43 15.94 38.60
N LYS A 89 23.53 14.80 37.89
CA LYS A 89 24.74 14.44 37.15
C LYS A 89 25.04 15.44 36.03
N LEU A 90 24.02 15.86 35.28
CA LEU A 90 24.19 16.85 34.21
C LEU A 90 24.56 18.23 34.76
N TYR A 91 23.90 18.65 35.84
CA TYR A 91 24.19 19.93 36.50
C TYR A 91 25.61 19.95 37.10
N HIS A 92 26.03 18.87 37.75
CA HIS A 92 27.38 18.73 38.29
C HIS A 92 28.43 18.76 37.19
N LYS A 93 28.22 18.04 36.08
CA LYS A 93 29.13 18.13 34.92
C LYS A 93 29.23 19.55 34.36
N LEU A 94 28.12 20.29 34.38
CA LEU A 94 28.09 21.66 33.87
C LEU A 94 28.71 22.65 34.85
N THR A 95 28.61 22.48 36.16
CA THR A 95 28.98 23.52 37.14
C THR A 95 30.12 23.17 38.08
N GLY A 96 30.46 21.88 38.19
CA GLY A 96 31.37 21.35 39.22
C GLY A 96 30.73 21.18 40.60
N SER A 97 29.44 21.51 40.76
CA SER A 97 28.72 21.47 42.04
C SER A 97 27.35 20.80 41.87
N ASP A 98 26.85 20.20 42.94
CA ASP A 98 25.49 19.65 42.95
C ASP A 98 24.44 20.76 43.09
N PRO A 99 23.24 20.60 42.52
CA PRO A 99 22.16 21.56 42.72
C PRO A 99 21.64 21.47 44.15
N GLU A 100 21.48 22.61 44.82
CA GLU A 100 20.88 22.66 46.16
C GLU A 100 19.37 22.34 46.10
N TRP A 101 18.72 22.80 45.03
CA TRP A 101 17.28 22.61 44.79
C TRP A 101 17.04 22.02 43.40
N ALA A 102 16.00 21.18 43.27
CA ALA A 102 15.56 20.68 41.97
C ALA A 102 15.16 21.82 40.99
N GLU A 103 14.73 22.93 41.56
CA GLU A 103 14.40 24.18 40.91
C GLU A 103 15.59 24.89 40.26
N ASP A 104 16.80 24.66 40.74
CA ASP A 104 18.03 25.19 40.15
C ASP A 104 18.28 24.58 38.77
N VAL A 105 17.94 23.30 38.56
CA VAL A 105 18.05 22.64 37.25
C VAL A 105 16.79 22.89 36.40
N SER A 106 15.61 22.67 36.97
CA SER A 106 14.35 22.82 36.23
C SER A 106 14.07 24.28 35.80
N GLY A 107 14.62 25.26 36.51
CA GLY A 107 14.58 26.68 36.14
C GLY A 107 15.38 27.02 34.88
N LEU A 108 16.48 26.28 34.63
CA LEU A 108 17.36 26.49 33.48
C LEU A 108 16.76 26.00 32.16
N ARG A 109 15.82 25.05 32.18
CA ARG A 109 15.33 24.38 30.96
C ARG A 109 14.80 25.35 29.91
N VAL A 110 13.95 26.30 30.31
CA VAL A 110 13.39 27.31 29.40
C VAL A 110 14.46 28.27 28.92
N VAL A 111 15.34 28.70 29.84
CA VAL A 111 16.44 29.64 29.54
C VAL A 111 17.44 29.05 28.55
N PHE A 112 17.79 27.77 28.71
CA PHE A 112 18.65 27.05 27.80
C PHE A 112 18.02 26.87 26.42
N LYS A 113 16.70 26.67 26.31
CA LYS A 113 16.03 26.69 25.01
C LYS A 113 16.15 28.05 24.33
N GLU A 114 15.89 29.15 25.05
CA GLU A 114 16.03 30.52 24.53
C GLU A 114 17.48 30.76 24.07
N PHE A 115 18.45 30.42 24.91
CA PHE A 115 19.88 30.52 24.61
C PHE A 115 20.28 29.78 23.34
N LEU A 116 19.88 28.50 23.21
CA LEU A 116 20.17 27.68 22.04
C LEU A 116 19.54 28.24 20.76
N CYS A 117 18.35 28.84 20.85
CA CYS A 117 17.69 29.48 19.71
C CYS A 117 18.37 30.78 19.28
N ILE A 118 18.90 31.56 20.22
CA ILE A 118 19.64 32.79 19.90
C ILE A 118 21.04 32.45 19.36
N LEU A 119 21.68 31.39 19.87
CA LEU A 119 22.92 30.87 19.26
C LEU A 119 22.70 30.41 17.82
N TRP A 120 21.55 29.80 17.55
CA TRP A 120 21.16 29.48 16.19
C TRP A 120 21.03 30.74 15.34
N SER A 121 20.32 31.79 15.79
CA SER A 121 20.17 33.02 15.00
C SER A 121 21.50 33.72 14.70
N GLU A 122 22.52 33.52 15.55
CA GLU A 122 23.88 34.02 15.34
C GLU A 122 24.71 33.17 14.34
N GLY A 123 24.13 32.10 13.78
CA GLY A 123 24.80 31.19 12.85
C GLY A 123 25.86 30.30 13.51
N VAL A 124 25.79 30.11 14.83
CA VAL A 124 26.81 29.36 15.59
C VAL A 124 26.51 27.87 15.62
N VAL A 125 25.24 27.49 15.75
CA VAL A 125 24.80 26.10 15.96
C VAL A 125 23.60 25.75 15.09
N THR A 126 23.42 24.46 14.82
CA THR A 126 22.15 23.89 14.36
C THR A 126 21.65 22.88 15.38
N LEU A 127 20.35 22.95 15.69
CA LEU A 127 19.73 22.14 16.74
C LEU A 127 19.23 20.79 16.20
N PRO A 128 19.25 19.73 17.02
CA PRO A 128 18.77 18.39 16.65
C PRO A 128 17.33 18.35 16.17
N TYR A 129 16.97 17.32 15.40
CA TYR A 129 15.56 17.09 15.05
C TYR A 129 14.67 16.78 16.26
N THR A 130 15.28 16.34 17.37
CA THR A 130 14.62 16.07 18.65
C THR A 130 14.39 17.32 19.49
N PHE A 131 14.97 18.47 19.14
CA PHE A 131 14.83 19.71 19.90
C PHE A 131 13.36 20.20 19.94
N ASN A 132 12.87 20.40 21.17
CA ASN A 132 11.52 20.87 21.45
C ASN A 132 11.47 22.33 21.93
N ILE A 133 10.92 23.22 21.09
CA ILE A 133 10.75 24.65 21.36
C ILE A 133 9.63 24.98 22.37
N THR A 134 8.86 23.99 22.80
CA THR A 134 7.69 24.20 23.67
C THR A 134 8.06 25.01 24.92
N HIS A 135 7.31 26.09 25.12
CA HIS A 135 7.42 27.06 26.22
C HIS A 135 8.67 27.96 26.23
N ALA A 136 9.59 27.85 25.27
CA ALA A 136 10.78 28.71 25.20
C ALA A 136 10.39 30.19 25.28
N TRP A 137 9.48 30.64 24.42
CA TRP A 137 9.13 32.06 24.30
C TRP A 137 8.00 32.54 25.22
N LYS A 138 7.52 31.71 26.17
CA LYS A 138 6.43 32.13 27.07
C LYS A 138 6.87 33.23 28.04
N LYS A 139 8.12 33.19 28.50
CA LYS A 139 8.67 34.15 29.47
C LYS A 139 9.24 35.40 28.79
N ASN A 140 9.85 35.21 27.62
CA ASN A 140 10.53 36.26 26.86
C ASN A 140 10.08 36.26 25.38
N PRO A 141 8.80 36.59 25.08
CA PRO A 141 8.28 36.57 23.72
C PRO A 141 9.01 37.55 22.77
N GLU A 142 9.53 38.66 23.29
CA GLU A 142 10.25 39.66 22.49
C GLU A 142 11.61 39.16 21.96
N PHE A 143 12.19 38.13 22.59
CA PHE A 143 13.41 37.51 22.06
C PHE A 143 13.14 36.71 20.79
N GLU A 144 11.94 36.14 20.68
CA GLU A 144 11.55 35.40 19.49
C GLU A 144 11.51 36.34 18.28
N GLU A 145 10.78 37.43 18.40
CA GLU A 145 10.61 38.43 17.33
C GLU A 145 11.93 39.14 16.98
N LYS A 146 12.72 39.51 17.99
CA LYS A 146 13.95 40.29 17.77
C LYS A 146 15.09 39.46 17.16
N TYR A 147 15.24 38.20 17.56
CA TYR A 147 16.42 37.41 17.20
C TYR A 147 16.12 36.26 16.25
N THR A 148 14.95 35.62 16.33
CA THR A 148 14.69 34.38 15.59
C THR A 148 13.78 34.56 14.37
N TYR A 149 13.00 35.64 14.31
CA TYR A 149 12.24 35.98 13.10
C TYR A 149 13.19 36.52 12.04
N GLY A 150 13.52 35.66 11.08
CA GLY A 150 14.27 36.00 9.87
C GLY A 150 13.53 35.58 8.61
N PHE A 151 14.26 35.39 7.51
CA PHE A 151 13.66 35.11 6.20
C PHE A 151 12.77 33.84 6.17
N ILE A 152 13.08 32.81 6.99
CA ILE A 152 12.22 31.61 7.10
C ILE A 152 10.82 31.99 7.58
N TRP A 153 10.74 32.86 8.58
CA TRP A 153 9.47 33.37 9.09
C TRP A 153 8.79 34.28 8.06
N GLU A 154 9.54 35.15 7.37
CA GLU A 154 9.00 36.03 6.33
C GLU A 154 8.33 35.24 5.19
N VAL A 155 8.96 34.16 4.74
CA VAL A 155 8.39 33.25 3.73
C VAL A 155 7.14 32.54 4.28
N ALA A 156 7.08 32.23 5.57
CA ALA A 156 5.93 31.58 6.20
C ALA A 156 4.77 32.54 6.49
N LYS A 157 5.04 33.84 6.63
CA LYS A 157 4.11 34.88 7.08
C LYS A 157 2.80 34.90 6.29
N GLY A 158 1.66 35.05 6.96
CA GLY A 158 0.33 35.11 6.35
C GLY A 158 -0.36 33.75 6.16
N VAL A 159 0.28 32.64 6.55
CA VAL A 159 -0.35 31.31 6.59
C VAL A 159 -0.09 30.69 7.96
N ASN A 160 -1.06 30.81 8.87
CA ASN A 160 -0.93 30.41 10.29
C ASN A 160 -0.38 28.99 10.50
N SER A 161 -0.71 28.05 9.61
CA SER A 161 -0.20 26.68 9.68
C SER A 161 1.29 26.56 9.32
N LEU A 162 1.76 27.35 8.34
CA LEU A 162 3.16 27.43 7.95
C LEU A 162 3.98 28.20 8.98
N GLU A 163 3.45 29.29 9.54
CA GLU A 163 4.11 30.04 10.61
C GLU A 163 4.35 29.14 11.84
N ARG A 164 3.33 28.42 12.28
CA ARG A 164 3.48 27.48 13.41
C ARG A 164 4.47 26.36 13.11
N ALA A 165 4.48 25.86 11.87
CA ALA A 165 5.33 24.74 11.52
C ALA A 165 6.80 25.14 11.31
N SER A 166 7.07 26.29 10.68
CA SER A 166 8.42 26.85 10.46
C SER A 166 9.15 27.09 11.78
N ARG A 167 8.45 27.63 12.78
CA ARG A 167 8.96 27.79 14.15
C ARG A 167 9.50 26.50 14.78
N ASN A 168 9.00 25.33 14.38
CA ASN A 168 9.45 24.06 14.96
C ASN A 168 10.70 23.49 14.26
N TRP A 169 10.96 23.87 13.00
CA TRP A 169 12.04 23.27 12.23
C TRP A 169 13.18 24.22 11.88
N GLN A 170 12.97 25.54 11.88
CA GLN A 170 13.97 26.53 11.45
C GLN A 170 15.33 26.35 12.13
N TYR A 171 15.32 26.05 13.44
CA TYR A 171 16.52 25.86 14.26
C TYR A 171 17.39 24.66 13.86
N ARG A 172 16.87 23.77 13.03
CA ARG A 172 17.55 22.57 12.55
C ARG A 172 18.35 22.84 11.28
N THR A 173 18.29 24.04 10.74
CA THR A 173 19.01 24.42 9.52
C THR A 173 20.03 25.50 9.86
N ASN A 174 21.09 25.65 9.08
CA ASN A 174 21.97 26.83 9.19
C ASN A 174 21.54 27.94 8.20
N TRP A 175 20.28 27.95 7.81
CA TRP A 175 19.78 28.90 6.82
C TRP A 175 19.37 30.20 7.51
N HIS A 176 20.02 31.30 7.12
CA HIS A 176 19.75 32.64 7.64
C HIS A 176 19.38 33.65 6.54
N SER A 177 19.59 33.29 5.27
CA SER A 177 19.24 34.04 4.09
C SER A 177 18.71 33.11 2.97
N PRO A 178 18.01 33.63 1.95
CA PRO A 178 17.55 32.82 0.83
C PRO A 178 18.68 32.03 0.13
N LYS A 179 19.89 32.61 0.05
CA LYS A 179 21.06 32.00 -0.60
C LYS A 179 21.60 30.78 0.14
N ASP A 180 21.27 30.62 1.42
CA ASP A 180 21.73 29.47 2.21
C ASP A 180 20.93 28.21 1.88
N VAL A 181 19.80 28.35 1.18
CA VAL A 181 18.95 27.23 0.78
C VAL A 181 19.52 26.54 -0.45
N ASP A 182 19.90 25.27 -0.32
CA ASP A 182 20.39 24.43 -1.42
C ASP A 182 19.42 23.27 -1.71
N PHE A 183 19.10 23.11 -3.00
CA PHE A 183 18.27 22.00 -3.47
C PHE A 183 18.94 20.65 -3.29
N ASN A 184 20.26 20.54 -3.50
CA ASN A 184 20.97 19.27 -3.39
C ASN A 184 21.00 18.80 -1.94
N GLU A 185 21.28 19.74 -1.03
CA GLU A 185 21.14 19.51 0.40
C GLU A 185 19.74 18.99 0.77
N LEU A 186 18.67 19.66 0.33
CA LEU A 186 17.29 19.24 0.54
C LEU A 186 17.02 17.83 0.01
N TRP A 187 17.45 17.54 -1.22
CA TRP A 187 17.24 16.26 -1.88
C TRP A 187 17.93 15.11 -1.14
N SER A 188 19.20 15.32 -0.77
CA SER A 188 20.01 14.34 -0.03
C SER A 188 19.46 14.07 1.38
N ALA A 189 18.77 15.03 1.98
CA ALA A 189 18.21 14.91 3.31
C ALA A 189 16.87 14.13 3.36
N VAL A 190 16.14 14.00 2.23
CA VAL A 190 14.81 13.36 2.18
C VAL A 190 14.80 11.92 2.74
N PRO A 191 15.74 11.02 2.40
CA PRO A 191 15.72 9.64 2.91
C PRO A 191 15.81 9.59 4.44
N ALA A 192 16.77 10.32 5.02
CA ALA A 192 16.94 10.40 6.47
C ALA A 192 15.72 11.03 7.16
N MET A 193 15.13 12.07 6.56
CA MET A 193 13.86 12.64 7.06
C MET A 193 12.75 11.58 7.09
N VAL A 194 12.58 10.82 6.01
CA VAL A 194 11.58 9.75 5.91
C VAL A 194 11.79 8.71 7.01
N GLU A 195 13.03 8.35 7.32
CA GLU A 195 13.38 7.43 8.42
C GLU A 195 13.06 7.99 9.81
N ILE A 196 13.20 9.28 10.03
CA ILE A 196 12.82 9.93 11.29
C ILE A 196 11.29 9.96 11.48
N TYR A 197 10.52 10.19 10.41
CA TYR A 197 9.06 10.35 10.51
C TYR A 197 8.29 9.08 10.92
N GLY A 198 8.71 7.92 10.44
CA GLY A 198 8.02 6.64 10.72
C GLY A 198 8.46 5.97 12.01
N SER A 199 9.61 6.34 12.61
CA SER A 199 10.07 5.77 13.89
C SER A 199 9.42 6.44 15.10
N THR A 200 8.85 7.65 14.96
CA THR A 200 8.40 8.43 16.12
C THR A 200 6.96 8.94 15.95
N LYS A 201 6.00 8.29 16.62
CA LYS A 201 4.59 8.74 16.71
C LYS A 201 4.41 10.14 17.33
N LYS A 202 5.45 10.70 17.97
CA LYS A 202 5.39 11.91 18.83
C LYS A 202 6.01 13.17 18.23
N HIS A 203 6.80 13.11 17.17
CA HIS A 203 7.47 14.31 16.66
C HIS A 203 6.63 14.97 15.56
N GLY A 204 6.28 16.24 15.82
CA GLY A 204 5.35 17.03 15.01
C GLY A 204 5.68 17.01 13.52
N LYS A 205 4.64 17.18 12.70
CA LYS A 205 4.73 17.29 11.23
C LYS A 205 5.77 18.35 10.86
N PHE A 206 7.00 17.92 10.58
CA PHE A 206 8.05 18.78 10.03
C PHE A 206 7.56 19.22 8.64
N ALA A 207 6.96 20.41 8.58
CA ALA A 207 6.31 20.93 7.38
C ALA A 207 7.28 21.72 6.50
N LEU A 208 8.54 21.27 6.44
CA LEU A 208 9.57 21.87 5.62
C LEU A 208 9.13 21.95 4.15
N PHE A 209 8.57 20.87 3.60
CA PHE A 209 8.18 20.83 2.18
C PHE A 209 7.06 21.82 1.82
N SER A 210 6.11 22.06 2.73
CA SER A 210 5.07 23.07 2.52
C SER A 210 5.67 24.48 2.50
N TRP A 211 6.71 24.71 3.30
CA TRP A 211 7.49 25.95 3.27
C TRP A 211 8.34 26.04 2.00
N VAL A 212 9.02 24.97 1.57
CA VAL A 212 9.81 24.92 0.33
C VAL A 212 8.96 25.22 -0.90
N ASN A 213 7.73 24.69 -0.95
CA ASN A 213 6.79 25.03 -2.03
C ASN A 213 6.53 26.55 -2.08
N ARG A 214 6.33 27.20 -0.94
CA ARG A 214 6.14 28.66 -0.89
C ARG A 214 7.44 29.41 -1.20
N PHE A 215 8.58 28.95 -0.69
CA PHE A 215 9.89 29.50 -1.01
C PHE A 215 10.16 29.47 -2.53
N SER A 216 9.89 28.35 -3.20
CA SER A 216 10.08 28.21 -4.65
C SER A 216 9.23 29.16 -5.50
N THR A 217 8.11 29.65 -4.95
CA THR A 217 7.30 30.68 -5.63
C THR A 217 7.85 32.09 -5.47
N LEU A 218 8.57 32.36 -4.38
CA LEU A 218 9.17 33.66 -4.08
C LEU A 218 10.61 33.78 -4.62
N HIS A 219 11.34 32.66 -4.64
CA HIS A 219 12.74 32.55 -5.06
C HIS A 219 12.93 31.43 -6.10
N PRO A 220 12.27 31.51 -7.27
CA PRO A 220 12.35 30.49 -8.31
C PRO A 220 13.76 30.30 -8.88
N GLU A 221 14.63 31.30 -8.73
CA GLU A 221 16.04 31.28 -9.13
C GLU A 221 16.92 30.36 -8.26
N ILE A 222 16.48 30.07 -7.03
CA ILE A 222 17.21 29.21 -6.08
C ILE A 222 16.65 27.79 -6.13
N ILE A 223 15.33 27.66 -5.98
CA ILE A 223 14.61 26.40 -6.13
C ILE A 223 13.45 26.65 -7.07
N SER A 224 13.44 25.96 -8.21
CA SER A 224 12.33 26.09 -9.14
C SER A 224 11.05 25.45 -8.58
N PRO A 225 9.86 25.94 -8.95
CA PRO A 225 8.59 25.29 -8.58
C PRO A 225 8.52 23.81 -8.98
N ASP A 226 9.19 23.44 -10.06
CA ASP A 226 9.28 22.05 -10.53
C ASP A 226 10.14 21.21 -9.59
N GLN A 227 11.31 21.73 -9.19
CA GLN A 227 12.17 21.09 -8.19
C GLN A 227 11.43 20.85 -6.87
N ALA A 228 10.71 21.86 -6.37
CA ALA A 228 9.90 21.74 -5.15
C ALA A 228 8.81 20.67 -5.28
N PHE A 229 8.12 20.63 -6.43
CA PHE A 229 7.14 19.60 -6.74
C PHE A 229 7.74 18.18 -6.70
N TYR A 230 8.84 17.95 -7.41
CA TYR A 230 9.48 16.63 -7.44
C TYR A 230 10.03 16.22 -6.08
N LEU A 231 10.54 17.17 -5.30
CA LEU A 231 11.02 16.94 -3.94
C LEU A 231 9.88 16.43 -3.02
N GLU A 232 8.70 17.07 -3.08
CA GLU A 232 7.53 16.62 -2.32
C GLU A 232 7.09 15.20 -2.77
N ARG A 233 7.09 14.92 -4.07
CA ARG A 233 6.75 13.60 -4.62
C ARG A 233 7.75 12.52 -4.21
N TYR A 234 9.03 12.83 -4.22
CA TYR A 234 10.09 11.92 -3.84
C TYR A 234 9.96 11.48 -2.37
N ARG A 235 9.69 12.45 -1.48
CA ARG A 235 9.37 12.16 -0.08
C ARG A 235 8.16 11.23 0.05
N MET A 236 7.06 11.51 -0.65
CA MET A 236 5.87 10.65 -0.62
C MET A 236 6.16 9.23 -1.12
N TYR A 237 6.99 9.10 -2.15
CA TYR A 237 7.42 7.82 -2.71
C TYR A 237 8.22 7.01 -1.69
N LEU A 238 9.25 7.58 -1.08
CA LEU A 238 10.05 6.89 -0.06
C LEU A 238 9.22 6.55 1.18
N ALA A 239 8.34 7.45 1.62
CA ALA A 239 7.45 7.18 2.75
C ALA A 239 6.50 6.00 2.49
N ALA A 240 5.96 5.88 1.27
CA ALA A 240 5.15 4.74 0.87
C ALA A 240 5.97 3.45 0.84
N LYS A 241 7.20 3.51 0.32
CA LYS A 241 8.11 2.35 0.30
C LYS A 241 8.46 1.86 1.69
N ARG A 242 8.85 2.76 2.59
CA ARG A 242 9.08 2.42 3.99
C ARG A 242 7.87 1.76 4.65
N THR A 243 6.68 2.31 4.42
CA THR A 243 5.44 1.76 5.01
C THR A 243 5.15 0.33 4.54
N HIS A 244 5.51 -0.01 3.30
CA HIS A 244 5.26 -1.35 2.75
C HIS A 244 6.39 -2.35 3.01
N GLU A 245 7.64 -1.89 3.10
CA GLU A 245 8.83 -2.75 3.04
C GLU A 245 9.77 -2.59 4.25
N GLY A 246 9.41 -1.75 5.21
CA GLY A 246 10.18 -1.50 6.44
C GLY A 246 11.35 -0.52 6.26
N ASP A 247 12.11 -0.63 5.17
CA ASP A 247 13.28 0.21 4.86
C ASP A 247 13.13 0.89 3.49
N ALA A 248 13.39 2.21 3.43
CA ALA A 248 13.37 2.99 2.20
C ALA A 248 14.76 3.20 1.56
N SER A 249 15.86 2.79 2.22
CA SER A 249 17.23 3.03 1.76
C SER A 249 17.50 2.51 0.35
N ARG A 250 16.99 1.31 0.05
CA ARG A 250 17.10 0.62 -1.26
C ARG A 250 16.36 1.32 -2.40
N TYR A 251 15.48 2.26 -2.08
CA TYR A 251 14.66 2.99 -3.04
C TYR A 251 15.14 4.41 -3.31
N THR A 252 16.26 4.80 -2.71
CA THR A 252 16.85 6.11 -2.93
C THR A 252 17.25 6.30 -4.40
N LYS A 253 17.04 7.52 -4.91
CA LYS A 253 17.31 7.92 -6.28
C LYS A 253 17.90 9.32 -6.30
N THR A 254 18.77 9.57 -7.27
CA THR A 254 19.17 10.94 -7.60
C THR A 254 17.98 11.74 -8.16
N TYR A 255 18.07 13.07 -8.16
CA TYR A 255 17.02 13.93 -8.71
C TYR A 255 16.67 13.57 -10.16
N LEU A 256 17.69 13.44 -11.02
CA LEU A 256 17.50 13.13 -12.43
C LEU A 256 16.88 11.74 -12.66
N GLU A 257 17.27 10.74 -11.87
CA GLU A 257 16.67 9.41 -11.92
C GLU A 257 15.21 9.43 -11.46
N TYR A 258 14.91 10.19 -10.41
CA TYR A 258 13.55 10.29 -9.90
C TYR A 258 12.63 11.05 -10.85
N VAL A 259 13.08 12.11 -11.50
CA VAL A 259 12.30 12.82 -12.53
C VAL A 259 11.97 11.88 -13.70
N LYS A 260 12.94 11.08 -14.16
CA LYS A 260 12.70 10.04 -15.18
C LYS A 260 11.72 8.96 -14.71
N TYR A 261 11.75 8.63 -13.42
CA TYR A 261 10.86 7.64 -12.81
C TYR A 261 9.45 8.19 -12.56
N TYR A 262 9.33 9.45 -12.13
CA TYR A 262 8.09 10.14 -11.81
C TYR A 262 7.59 10.87 -13.05
N VAL A 263 6.89 10.08 -13.83
CA VAL A 263 6.43 10.34 -15.18
C VAL A 263 5.45 11.53 -15.33
N MET A 264 4.86 12.02 -14.23
CA MET A 264 3.86 13.08 -14.26
C MET A 264 4.49 14.46 -14.06
N THR A 265 4.17 15.40 -14.94
CA THR A 265 4.64 16.78 -14.83
C THR A 265 3.90 17.58 -13.75
N PRO A 266 4.47 18.68 -13.23
CA PRO A 266 3.81 19.55 -12.26
C PRO A 266 2.45 20.10 -12.74
N GLU A 267 2.35 20.49 -14.01
CA GLU A 267 1.12 21.01 -14.62
C GLU A 267 0.01 19.97 -14.67
N GLU A 268 0.34 18.75 -15.08
CA GLU A 268 -0.60 17.63 -15.12
C GLU A 268 -1.07 17.25 -13.73
N ALA A 269 -0.18 17.27 -12.74
CA ALA A 269 -0.55 17.00 -11.37
C ALA A 269 -1.50 18.06 -10.79
N LYS A 270 -1.34 19.34 -11.17
CA LYS A 270 -2.28 20.42 -10.82
C LYS A 270 -3.64 20.28 -11.52
N SER A 271 -3.68 19.72 -12.73
CA SER A 271 -4.92 19.48 -13.48
C SER A 271 -5.82 18.36 -12.89
N LEU A 272 -5.31 17.63 -11.89
CA LEU A 272 -6.02 16.53 -11.25
C LEU A 272 -7.10 17.04 -10.28
N PRO A 273 -8.36 16.58 -10.42
CA PRO A 273 -9.44 16.97 -9.51
C PRO A 273 -9.13 16.52 -8.07
N THR A 274 -9.23 17.46 -7.13
CA THR A 274 -8.95 17.20 -5.70
C THR A 274 -10.14 16.55 -4.98
N HIS A 275 -11.36 16.91 -5.36
CA HIS A 275 -12.60 16.48 -4.70
C HIS A 275 -13.19 15.18 -5.26
N ASP A 276 -13.02 14.91 -6.56
CA ASP A 276 -13.51 13.68 -7.19
C ASP A 276 -12.42 12.61 -7.27
N LYS A 277 -12.45 11.69 -6.30
CA LYS A 277 -11.52 10.56 -6.22
C LYS A 277 -11.57 9.63 -7.43
N LYS A 278 -12.72 9.50 -8.12
CA LYS A 278 -12.86 8.62 -9.30
C LYS A 278 -12.26 9.28 -10.53
N LEU A 279 -12.62 10.53 -10.80
CA LEU A 279 -12.08 11.30 -11.92
C LEU A 279 -10.57 11.52 -11.77
N ARG A 280 -10.10 11.77 -10.55
CA ARG A 280 -8.66 11.83 -10.23
C ARG A 280 -7.93 10.54 -10.60
N ARG A 281 -8.44 9.38 -10.19
CA ARG A 281 -7.85 8.08 -10.54
C ARG A 281 -7.87 7.82 -12.04
N TYR A 282 -8.94 8.21 -12.73
CA TYR A 282 -9.05 8.09 -14.17
C TYR A 282 -8.02 8.95 -14.90
N LYS A 283 -7.88 10.23 -14.53
CA LYS A 283 -6.86 11.12 -15.10
C LYS A 283 -5.44 10.67 -14.80
N ILE A 284 -5.14 10.26 -13.55
CA ILE A 284 -3.83 9.66 -13.20
C ILE A 284 -3.55 8.45 -14.09
N ARG A 285 -4.55 7.58 -14.30
CA ARG A 285 -4.38 6.40 -15.18
C ARG A 285 -4.15 6.80 -16.63
N ASN A 286 -4.80 7.84 -17.14
CA ASN A 286 -4.61 8.31 -18.51
C ASN A 286 -3.27 9.03 -18.72
N ILE A 287 -2.86 9.89 -17.80
CA ILE A 287 -1.51 10.49 -17.79
C ILE A 287 -0.48 9.38 -17.73
N ASN A 288 -0.63 8.46 -16.77
CA ASN A 288 0.22 7.29 -16.70
C ASN A 288 0.18 6.50 -18.01
N ARG A 289 -0.93 6.37 -18.74
CA ARG A 289 -0.97 5.71 -20.07
C ARG A 289 -0.28 6.51 -21.18
N GLN A 290 -0.40 7.83 -21.19
CA GLN A 290 0.22 8.71 -22.20
C GLN A 290 1.74 8.61 -22.16
N TYR A 291 2.29 8.56 -20.96
CA TYR A 291 3.72 8.37 -20.77
C TYR A 291 4.14 6.92 -20.52
N ALA A 292 3.21 6.03 -20.14
CA ALA A 292 3.40 4.58 -20.18
C ALA A 292 3.18 4.07 -21.60
N ARG A 293 3.98 4.57 -22.54
CA ARG A 293 4.94 3.62 -23.09
C ARG A 293 6.00 3.46 -22.00
N PRO A 294 5.91 2.46 -21.11
CA PRO A 294 7.17 2.00 -20.56
C PRO A 294 8.01 1.72 -21.80
N SER A 295 9.16 2.38 -21.96
CA SER A 295 10.08 1.87 -22.96
C SER A 295 10.24 0.38 -22.63
N PRO A 296 10.28 -0.51 -23.63
CA PRO A 296 10.46 -1.95 -23.37
C PRO A 296 11.53 -2.18 -22.29
N LYS A 297 12.62 -1.40 -22.38
CA LYS A 297 13.72 -1.27 -21.42
C LYS A 297 13.34 -0.91 -19.97
N ALA A 298 12.29 -0.12 -19.72
CA ALA A 298 11.86 0.25 -18.37
C ALA A 298 10.92 -0.79 -17.72
N ILE A 299 10.14 -1.54 -18.50
CA ILE A 299 9.46 -2.75 -18.01
C ILE A 299 10.51 -3.82 -17.74
N GLU A 300 11.43 -4.00 -18.68
CA GLU A 300 12.52 -4.97 -18.64
C GLU A 300 13.41 -4.70 -17.43
N ASN A 301 13.94 -3.50 -17.25
CA ASN A 301 14.73 -3.13 -16.06
C ASN A 301 13.96 -3.30 -14.74
N ARG A 302 12.64 -3.03 -14.69
CA ARG A 302 11.84 -3.23 -13.47
C ARG A 302 11.56 -4.71 -13.19
N ARG A 303 11.46 -5.53 -14.24
CA ARG A 303 11.35 -6.98 -14.14
C ARG A 303 12.69 -7.58 -13.77
N GLU A 304 13.76 -7.25 -14.48
CA GLU A 304 15.15 -7.65 -14.18
C GLU A 304 15.56 -7.28 -12.76
N GLN A 305 15.24 -6.08 -12.27
CA GLN A 305 15.54 -5.70 -10.88
C GLN A 305 14.75 -6.52 -9.87
N LYS A 306 13.48 -6.82 -10.13
CA LYS A 306 12.67 -7.69 -9.25
C LYS A 306 13.15 -9.14 -9.29
N ILE A 307 13.55 -9.63 -10.46
CA ILE A 307 14.09 -10.97 -10.67
C ILE A 307 15.44 -11.07 -9.96
N LYS A 308 16.36 -10.11 -10.15
CA LYS A 308 17.64 -10.04 -9.43
C LYS A 308 17.45 -9.97 -7.93
N GLN A 309 16.58 -9.10 -7.42
CA GLN A 309 16.35 -8.97 -5.97
C GLN A 309 15.81 -10.26 -5.35
N ARG A 310 14.92 -10.96 -6.05
CA ARG A 310 14.33 -12.22 -5.57
C ARG A 310 15.31 -13.39 -5.73
N ALA A 311 16.10 -13.40 -6.80
CA ALA A 311 17.18 -14.37 -7.01
C ALA A 311 18.32 -14.19 -6.00
N GLU A 312 18.76 -12.96 -5.72
CA GLU A 312 19.79 -12.66 -4.71
C GLU A 312 19.34 -13.05 -3.29
N GLN A 313 18.06 -12.83 -2.97
CA GLN A 313 17.48 -13.23 -1.70
C GLN A 313 17.43 -14.76 -1.57
N LEU A 314 17.05 -15.47 -2.63
CA LEU A 314 16.98 -16.94 -2.65
C LEU A 314 18.38 -17.60 -2.76
N LEU A 315 19.35 -16.99 -3.44
CA LEU A 315 20.75 -17.44 -3.50
C LEU A 315 21.47 -17.27 -2.16
N SER A 316 21.10 -16.23 -1.41
CA SER A 316 21.49 -16.03 -0.01
C SER A 316 20.93 -17.12 0.91
N GLU A 317 19.69 -17.57 0.66
CA GLU A 317 19.01 -18.61 1.45
C GLU A 317 19.44 -20.03 1.06
N ALA A 318 19.78 -20.28 -0.21
CA ALA A 318 20.09 -21.61 -0.76
C ALA A 318 21.58 -21.99 -0.72
N GLY A 319 22.45 -21.20 -0.05
CA GLY A 319 23.86 -21.56 0.10
C GLY A 319 24.59 -21.67 -1.24
N GLY A 320 24.57 -20.60 -2.03
CA GLY A 320 25.54 -20.27 -3.07
C GLY A 320 26.12 -21.45 -3.86
N ALA A 321 25.38 -21.98 -4.82
CA ALA A 321 25.99 -22.63 -5.97
C ALA A 321 25.12 -22.50 -7.24
N VAL A 322 25.83 -22.19 -8.33
CA VAL A 322 25.67 -22.70 -9.70
C VAL A 322 25.45 -21.64 -10.79
N THR A 323 26.35 -21.75 -11.78
CA THR A 323 26.46 -21.07 -13.06
C THR A 323 25.68 -21.77 -14.19
N GLU A 324 25.39 -20.98 -15.23
CA GLU A 324 24.89 -21.32 -16.59
C GLU A 324 23.41 -21.76 -16.78
N ASP A 325 22.77 -21.08 -17.74
CA ASP A 325 21.33 -20.82 -17.89
C ASP A 325 20.41 -22.04 -18.12
N GLY A 326 20.97 -23.24 -18.35
CA GLY A 326 20.18 -24.48 -18.47
C GLY A 326 20.01 -25.22 -17.14
N SER A 327 21.08 -25.27 -16.34
CA SER A 327 21.10 -25.97 -15.05
C SER A 327 20.22 -25.27 -14.02
N LEU A 328 20.06 -23.95 -14.13
CA LEU A 328 19.42 -23.12 -13.10
C LEU A 328 17.90 -23.29 -13.07
N LEU A 329 17.24 -23.46 -14.23
CA LEU A 329 15.79 -23.68 -14.32
C LEU A 329 15.40 -25.09 -13.88
N ASP A 330 16.20 -26.10 -14.24
CA ASP A 330 16.00 -27.47 -13.76
C ASP A 330 16.19 -27.53 -12.23
N THR A 331 17.24 -26.89 -11.71
CA THR A 331 17.47 -26.77 -10.26
C THR A 331 16.35 -26.00 -9.57
N LEU A 332 15.85 -24.90 -10.15
CA LEU A 332 14.71 -24.13 -9.63
C LEU A 332 13.42 -24.95 -9.59
N SER A 333 13.16 -25.79 -10.59
CA SER A 333 11.99 -26.67 -10.60
C SER A 333 12.01 -27.72 -9.48
N MET A 334 13.20 -28.07 -8.99
CA MET A 334 13.39 -28.99 -7.87
C MET A 334 13.51 -28.27 -6.51
N ALA A 335 13.98 -27.02 -6.49
CA ALA A 335 14.27 -26.28 -5.27
C ALA A 335 13.10 -25.41 -4.75
N VAL A 336 12.08 -25.14 -5.57
CA VAL A 336 10.98 -24.24 -5.23
C VAL A 336 9.64 -24.93 -5.45
N SER A 337 8.62 -24.64 -4.62
CA SER A 337 7.30 -25.27 -4.77
C SER A 337 6.67 -24.99 -6.15
N ALA A 338 5.79 -25.90 -6.59
CA ALA A 338 5.11 -25.77 -7.88
C ALA A 338 4.35 -24.43 -8.03
N GLU A 339 3.77 -23.89 -6.95
CA GLU A 339 3.07 -22.61 -6.94
C GLU A 339 4.03 -21.44 -7.19
N ASP A 340 5.18 -21.44 -6.52
CA ASP A 340 6.19 -20.41 -6.66
C ASP A 340 6.89 -20.48 -8.01
N TYR A 341 7.07 -21.68 -8.58
CA TYR A 341 7.54 -21.86 -9.94
C TYR A 341 6.66 -21.10 -10.96
N MET A 342 5.34 -21.23 -10.82
CA MET A 342 4.34 -20.54 -11.66
C MET A 342 4.36 -19.02 -11.50
N LEU A 343 4.88 -18.50 -10.38
CA LEU A 343 5.07 -17.07 -10.12
C LEU A 343 6.41 -16.53 -10.64
N LEU A 344 7.45 -17.36 -10.59
CA LEU A 344 8.84 -16.94 -10.79
C LEU A 344 9.32 -17.09 -12.24
N VAL A 345 8.79 -18.07 -12.98
CA VAL A 345 9.24 -18.37 -14.35
C VAL A 345 8.41 -17.60 -15.37
N GLU A 346 9.07 -16.84 -16.24
CA GLU A 346 8.41 -16.14 -17.34
C GLU A 346 8.22 -17.11 -18.52
N PHE A 347 6.96 -17.39 -18.88
CA PHE A 347 6.66 -18.24 -20.04
C PHE A 347 6.89 -17.52 -21.37
N PRO A 348 7.35 -18.24 -22.40
CA PRO A 348 7.52 -17.68 -23.74
C PRO A 348 6.24 -17.04 -24.29
N LYS A 349 6.41 -16.08 -25.20
CA LYS A 349 5.28 -15.40 -25.82
C LYS A 349 4.44 -16.38 -26.63
N ARG A 350 3.14 -16.46 -26.30
CA ARG A 350 2.19 -17.33 -27.00
C ARG A 350 1.67 -16.67 -28.27
N ASN A 351 1.66 -17.43 -29.36
CA ASN A 351 0.92 -17.07 -30.58
C ASN A 351 -0.59 -17.09 -30.30
N ALA A 352 -1.41 -16.51 -31.17
CA ALA A 352 -2.86 -16.38 -30.93
C ALA A 352 -3.60 -17.73 -30.94
N ASP A 353 -3.05 -18.71 -31.64
CA ASP A 353 -3.49 -20.10 -31.75
C ASP A 353 -3.04 -20.96 -30.54
N LEU A 354 -3.14 -22.28 -30.70
CA LEU A 354 -2.62 -23.29 -29.75
C LEU A 354 -1.29 -23.89 -30.21
N ASP A 355 -0.66 -23.34 -31.25
CA ASP A 355 0.56 -23.90 -31.87
C ASP A 355 1.79 -23.70 -30.97
N TRP A 356 1.66 -22.90 -29.91
CA TRP A 356 2.66 -22.77 -28.86
C TRP A 356 2.75 -24.01 -27.96
N ILE A 357 1.72 -24.88 -27.93
CA ILE A 357 1.74 -26.10 -27.13
C ILE A 357 2.78 -27.03 -27.74
N SER A 358 3.86 -27.26 -27.00
CA SER A 358 4.95 -28.15 -27.35
C SER A 358 5.67 -28.59 -26.08
N ASN A 359 6.37 -29.73 -26.13
CA ASN A 359 7.14 -30.25 -24.99
C ASN A 359 8.20 -29.23 -24.53
N THR A 360 8.69 -28.38 -25.43
CA THR A 360 9.72 -27.37 -25.14
C THR A 360 9.18 -26.01 -24.68
N PHE A 361 7.85 -25.83 -24.61
CA PHE A 361 7.28 -24.52 -24.34
C PHE A 361 7.53 -24.04 -22.90
N TYR A 362 7.39 -24.95 -21.93
CA TYR A 362 7.62 -24.61 -20.53
C TYR A 362 9.13 -24.71 -20.24
N PRO A 363 9.81 -23.61 -19.89
CA PRO A 363 11.25 -23.62 -19.61
C PRO A 363 11.55 -24.64 -18.51
N GLY A 364 12.66 -25.40 -18.59
CA GLY A 364 13.05 -26.41 -17.59
C GLY A 364 12.11 -27.62 -17.46
N ARG A 365 11.18 -27.80 -18.41
CA ARG A 365 10.15 -28.87 -18.39
C ARG A 365 10.11 -29.66 -19.69
N GLN A 366 11.22 -29.71 -20.43
CA GLN A 366 11.30 -30.36 -21.75
C GLN A 366 11.02 -31.87 -21.71
N LYS A 367 11.19 -32.48 -20.53
CA LYS A 367 10.89 -33.90 -20.25
C LYS A 367 9.40 -34.22 -20.15
N VAL A 368 8.52 -33.21 -20.02
CA VAL A 368 7.07 -33.44 -19.98
C VAL A 368 6.61 -33.67 -21.41
N GLU A 369 6.21 -34.89 -21.73
CA GLU A 369 5.75 -35.29 -23.07
C GLU A 369 4.29 -34.86 -23.30
N ILE A 370 4.07 -33.53 -23.32
CA ILE A 370 2.74 -32.91 -23.42
C ILE A 370 1.97 -33.42 -24.64
N MET A 371 2.66 -33.53 -25.78
CA MET A 371 2.03 -33.93 -27.04
C MET A 371 1.53 -35.39 -27.02
N GLU A 372 2.16 -36.24 -26.22
CA GLU A 372 1.82 -37.66 -26.09
C GLU A 372 0.70 -37.85 -25.05
N HIS A 373 0.95 -37.41 -23.81
CA HIS A 373 0.06 -37.65 -22.67
C HIS A 373 -1.24 -36.84 -22.72
N TYR A 374 -1.23 -35.63 -23.30
CA TYR A 374 -2.38 -34.72 -23.25
C TYR A 374 -3.02 -34.46 -24.64
N SER A 375 -2.88 -35.41 -25.56
CA SER A 375 -3.40 -35.30 -26.93
C SER A 375 -4.90 -34.98 -27.01
N GLN A 376 -5.73 -35.51 -26.10
CA GLN A 376 -7.16 -35.20 -26.02
C GLN A 376 -7.43 -33.72 -25.69
N TRP A 377 -6.68 -33.15 -24.75
CA TRP A 377 -6.76 -31.74 -24.35
C TRP A 377 -6.41 -30.81 -25.51
N ILE A 378 -5.36 -31.14 -26.26
CA ILE A 378 -4.92 -30.38 -27.43
C ILE A 378 -5.99 -30.44 -28.53
N LEU A 379 -6.51 -31.63 -28.81
CA LEU A 379 -7.55 -31.84 -29.82
C LEU A 379 -8.81 -31.03 -29.49
N MET A 380 -9.34 -31.16 -28.27
CA MET A 380 -10.54 -30.41 -27.88
C MET A 380 -10.31 -28.92 -27.72
N GLY A 381 -9.12 -28.50 -27.27
CA GLY A 381 -8.69 -27.11 -27.26
C GLY A 381 -8.76 -26.49 -28.65
N SER A 382 -8.27 -27.20 -29.68
CA SER A 382 -8.31 -26.73 -31.07
C SER A 382 -9.76 -26.57 -31.58
N LYS A 383 -10.67 -27.46 -31.17
CA LYS A 383 -12.10 -27.39 -31.53
C LYS A 383 -12.79 -26.23 -30.81
N PHE A 384 -12.47 -26.02 -29.54
CA PHE A 384 -12.94 -24.88 -28.77
C PHE A 384 -12.51 -23.55 -29.40
N PHE A 385 -11.23 -23.43 -29.78
CA PHE A 385 -10.70 -22.25 -30.47
C PHE A 385 -11.43 -21.99 -31.80
N LYS A 386 -11.57 -23.02 -32.65
CA LYS A 386 -12.33 -22.94 -33.92
C LYS A 386 -13.79 -22.54 -33.70
N LYS A 387 -14.43 -23.02 -32.62
CA LYS A 387 -15.82 -22.65 -32.26
C LYS A 387 -15.92 -21.16 -31.88
N LEU A 388 -14.95 -20.64 -31.13
CA LEU A 388 -14.93 -19.22 -30.77
C LEU A 388 -14.76 -18.33 -32.01
N GLN A 389 -13.85 -18.70 -32.93
CA GLN A 389 -13.58 -17.96 -34.17
C GLN A 389 -14.75 -17.98 -35.17
N LYS A 390 -15.50 -19.09 -35.27
CA LYS A 390 -16.66 -19.20 -36.17
C LYS A 390 -17.85 -18.31 -35.77
N SER A 391 -17.84 -17.74 -34.56
CA SER A 391 -18.95 -16.93 -34.08
C SER A 391 -18.92 -15.51 -34.64
N LYS A 392 -19.60 -15.28 -35.76
CA LYS A 392 -19.71 -13.94 -36.41
C LYS A 392 -20.29 -12.81 -35.52
N ARG A 393 -20.87 -13.15 -34.36
CA ARG A 393 -21.50 -12.21 -33.42
C ARG A 393 -20.58 -11.79 -32.25
N LYS A 394 -19.38 -12.36 -32.14
CA LYS A 394 -18.47 -12.10 -31.02
C LYS A 394 -17.32 -11.21 -31.47
N SER A 395 -16.95 -10.22 -30.66
CA SER A 395 -15.81 -9.35 -30.95
C SER A 395 -14.48 -10.09 -30.75
N GLN A 396 -13.44 -9.68 -31.48
CA GLN A 396 -12.09 -10.25 -31.35
C GLN A 396 -11.57 -10.16 -29.91
N GLY A 397 -11.78 -9.01 -29.25
CA GLY A 397 -11.37 -8.84 -27.84
C GLY A 397 -12.08 -9.78 -26.86
N TYR A 398 -13.33 -10.20 -27.14
CA TYR A 398 -13.98 -11.25 -26.35
C TYR A 398 -13.32 -12.61 -26.58
N ILE A 399 -12.99 -12.93 -27.83
CA ILE A 399 -12.33 -14.19 -28.19
C ILE A 399 -10.96 -14.26 -27.50
N ASP A 400 -10.15 -13.21 -27.61
CA ASP A 400 -8.82 -13.14 -26.98
C ASP A 400 -8.90 -13.30 -25.45
N ALA A 401 -9.92 -12.71 -24.81
CA ALA A 401 -10.13 -12.85 -23.38
C ALA A 401 -10.47 -14.31 -22.98
N GLN A 402 -11.38 -14.96 -23.71
CA GLN A 402 -11.73 -16.37 -23.47
C GLN A 402 -10.52 -17.29 -23.65
N VAL A 403 -9.71 -17.03 -24.67
CA VAL A 403 -8.51 -17.81 -24.97
C VAL A 403 -7.46 -17.61 -23.89
N ASN A 404 -7.24 -16.39 -23.41
CA ASN A 404 -6.29 -16.12 -22.33
C ASN A 404 -6.69 -16.77 -20.99
N ASP A 405 -7.99 -16.86 -20.71
CA ASP A 405 -8.47 -17.57 -19.54
C ASP A 405 -8.36 -19.09 -19.70
N PHE A 406 -8.65 -19.62 -20.89
CA PHE A 406 -8.44 -21.04 -21.20
C PHE A 406 -6.96 -21.45 -21.14
N ARG A 407 -6.04 -20.58 -21.57
CA ARG A 407 -4.59 -20.83 -21.47
C ARG A 407 -4.13 -21.07 -20.04
N PHE A 408 -4.73 -20.40 -19.07
CA PHE A 408 -4.41 -20.64 -17.67
C PHE A 408 -4.79 -22.07 -17.24
N LEU A 409 -5.90 -22.61 -17.74
CA LEU A 409 -6.26 -24.01 -17.51
C LEU A 409 -5.22 -24.96 -18.13
N LEU A 410 -4.72 -24.64 -19.33
CA LEU A 410 -3.67 -25.44 -19.95
C LEU A 410 -2.35 -25.36 -19.18
N ASP A 411 -1.98 -24.18 -18.67
CA ASP A 411 -0.80 -24.04 -17.80
C ASP A 411 -0.95 -24.82 -16.50
N TYR A 412 -2.17 -24.90 -15.96
CA TYR A 412 -2.48 -25.73 -14.80
C TYR A 412 -2.27 -27.22 -15.11
N VAL A 413 -2.85 -27.71 -16.21
CA VAL A 413 -2.80 -29.14 -16.58
C VAL A 413 -1.42 -29.58 -17.08
N PHE A 414 -0.73 -28.76 -17.88
CA PHE A 414 0.51 -29.16 -18.58
C PHE A 414 1.79 -28.79 -17.82
N CYS A 415 1.72 -27.85 -16.88
CA CYS A 415 2.91 -27.39 -16.15
C CYS A 415 2.76 -27.61 -14.65
N TYR A 416 1.74 -27.01 -14.02
CA TYR A 416 1.60 -27.05 -12.57
C TYR A 416 1.38 -28.47 -12.04
N LEU A 417 0.39 -29.21 -12.56
CA LEU A 417 0.09 -30.55 -12.06
C LEU A 417 1.25 -31.55 -12.26
N PRO A 418 1.91 -31.63 -13.43
CA PRO A 418 3.09 -32.47 -13.60
C PRO A 418 4.24 -32.07 -12.67
N LEU A 419 4.48 -30.77 -12.48
CA LEU A 419 5.53 -30.29 -11.59
C LEU A 419 5.25 -30.67 -10.13
N TRP A 420 4.01 -30.47 -9.68
CA TRP A 420 3.59 -30.87 -8.35
C TRP A 420 3.76 -32.39 -8.14
N LYS A 421 3.38 -33.20 -9.13
CA LYS A 421 3.53 -34.67 -9.06
C LYS A 421 4.99 -35.12 -9.00
N GLU A 422 5.89 -34.42 -9.68
CA GLU A 422 7.33 -34.71 -9.58
C GLU A 422 7.91 -34.37 -8.20
N GLN A 423 7.39 -33.32 -7.55
CA GLN A 423 7.79 -32.94 -6.20
C GLN A 423 7.19 -33.87 -5.13
N HIS A 424 6.09 -34.55 -5.45
CA HIS A 424 5.38 -35.48 -4.58
C HIS A 424 5.25 -36.86 -5.26
N PRO A 425 6.36 -37.59 -5.50
CA PRO A 425 6.36 -38.82 -6.28
C PRO A 425 5.54 -39.94 -5.65
N ASP A 426 5.50 -39.98 -4.31
CA ASP A 426 4.71 -40.95 -3.54
C ASP A 426 3.21 -40.62 -3.52
N SER A 427 2.81 -39.49 -4.12
CA SER A 427 1.40 -39.11 -4.23
C SER A 427 0.61 -40.18 -4.98
N ARG A 428 -0.59 -40.55 -4.52
CA ARG A 428 -1.52 -41.45 -5.24
C ARG A 428 -2.35 -40.74 -6.30
N ILE A 429 -2.17 -39.42 -6.42
CA ILE A 429 -2.93 -38.58 -7.35
C ILE A 429 -2.49 -38.88 -8.78
N VAL A 430 -3.46 -39.22 -9.62
CA VAL A 430 -3.26 -39.54 -11.03
C VAL A 430 -3.57 -38.31 -11.86
N LEU A 431 -2.56 -37.82 -12.60
CA LEU A 431 -2.69 -36.64 -13.44
C LEU A 431 -3.84 -36.81 -14.46
N PRO A 432 -4.62 -35.75 -14.74
CA PRO A 432 -5.75 -35.82 -15.67
C PRO A 432 -5.25 -35.78 -17.12
N GLU A 433 -4.56 -36.83 -17.56
CA GLU A 433 -4.08 -37.01 -18.95
C GLU A 433 -5.26 -37.05 -19.94
N ARG A 434 -6.36 -37.72 -19.55
CA ARG A 434 -7.64 -37.67 -20.27
C ARG A 434 -8.52 -36.56 -19.72
N ILE A 435 -9.40 -36.03 -20.56
CA ILE A 435 -10.32 -34.94 -20.15
C ILE A 435 -11.37 -35.43 -19.14
N GLU A 436 -11.76 -36.71 -19.21
CA GLU A 436 -12.73 -37.29 -18.28
C GLU A 436 -12.19 -37.50 -16.87
N ASP A 437 -10.87 -37.63 -16.73
CA ASP A 437 -10.19 -37.79 -15.45
C ASP A 437 -10.06 -36.47 -14.67
N PHE A 438 -10.49 -35.34 -15.27
CA PHE A 438 -10.49 -34.03 -14.62
C PHE A 438 -11.65 -33.93 -13.61
N GLU A 439 -11.47 -34.57 -12.45
CA GLU A 439 -12.40 -34.52 -11.33
C GLU A 439 -12.53 -33.11 -10.74
N ARG A 440 -13.77 -32.69 -10.49
CA ARG A 440 -14.07 -31.36 -9.94
C ARG A 440 -13.39 -31.11 -8.59
N ILE A 441 -13.54 -32.06 -7.67
CA ILE A 441 -13.09 -31.93 -6.27
C ILE A 441 -11.57 -31.78 -6.23
N LEU A 442 -10.87 -32.59 -7.03
CA LEU A 442 -9.42 -32.66 -7.01
C LEU A 442 -8.74 -31.56 -7.83
N TYR A 443 -9.32 -31.16 -8.97
CA TYR A 443 -8.63 -30.31 -9.93
C TYR A 443 -9.30 -28.96 -10.21
N TRP A 444 -10.56 -28.76 -9.81
CA TRP A 444 -11.29 -27.53 -10.11
C TRP A 444 -11.59 -26.68 -8.87
N CYS A 445 -12.34 -27.23 -7.91
CA CYS A 445 -12.78 -26.55 -6.68
C CYS A 445 -13.44 -27.54 -5.71
N ASP A 446 -13.13 -27.38 -4.43
CA ASP A 446 -13.56 -28.15 -3.27
C ASP A 446 -14.51 -27.37 -2.31
N ASP A 447 -14.71 -26.06 -2.52
CA ASP A 447 -15.42 -25.10 -1.66
C ASP A 447 -16.87 -25.45 -1.20
N LEU A 448 -17.49 -26.54 -1.69
CA LEU A 448 -18.90 -26.88 -1.45
C LEU A 448 -19.13 -28.24 -0.78
N ILE A 449 -18.06 -28.89 -0.32
CA ILE A 449 -18.14 -30.18 0.36
C ILE A 449 -17.75 -29.93 1.82
N ASP A 450 -18.59 -30.37 2.76
CA ASP A 450 -18.24 -30.32 4.18
C ASP A 450 -17.07 -31.27 4.46
N GLU A 451 -16.22 -30.91 5.43
CA GLU A 451 -15.00 -31.65 5.76
C GLU A 451 -15.30 -33.15 6.02
N GLU A 452 -16.47 -33.48 6.60
CA GLU A 452 -16.95 -34.85 6.81
C GLU A 452 -17.16 -35.65 5.51
N THR A 453 -17.67 -35.03 4.44
CA THR A 453 -17.83 -35.73 3.14
C THR A 453 -16.49 -35.90 2.42
N VAL A 454 -15.55 -34.96 2.62
CA VAL A 454 -14.16 -35.08 2.11
C VAL A 454 -13.42 -36.20 2.83
N GLU A 455 -13.52 -36.30 4.16
CA GLU A 455 -13.00 -37.42 4.96
C GLU A 455 -13.60 -38.76 4.51
N ALA A 456 -14.91 -38.83 4.27
CA ALA A 456 -15.57 -40.06 3.84
C ALA A 456 -15.10 -40.54 2.45
N ILE A 457 -14.91 -39.63 1.48
CA ILE A 457 -14.39 -39.96 0.14
C ILE A 457 -12.91 -40.33 0.19
N SER A 458 -12.13 -39.65 1.03
CA SER A 458 -10.71 -39.93 1.24
C SER A 458 -10.53 -41.32 1.83
N ASN A 459 -11.30 -41.67 2.87
CA ASN A 459 -11.35 -43.00 3.46
C ASN A 459 -11.79 -44.09 2.46
N LEU A 460 -12.78 -43.82 1.59
CA LEU A 460 -13.24 -44.75 0.55
C LEU A 460 -12.19 -45.03 -0.55
N LYS A 461 -11.30 -44.06 -0.83
CA LYS A 461 -10.16 -44.22 -1.76
C LYS A 461 -8.86 -44.61 -1.04
N GLY A 462 -8.90 -44.87 0.27
CA GLY A 462 -7.73 -45.23 1.09
C GLY A 462 -6.70 -44.11 1.25
N LEU A 463 -7.13 -42.86 1.15
CA LEU A 463 -6.34 -41.64 1.35
C LEU A 463 -6.50 -41.23 2.83
N ASP A 464 -5.38 -41.19 3.55
CA ASP A 464 -5.30 -40.75 4.96
C ASP A 464 -5.27 -39.21 5.03
N ASP A 465 -5.74 -38.59 6.12
CA ASP A 465 -5.79 -37.11 6.30
C ASP A 465 -4.42 -36.42 6.28
N SER A 466 -3.35 -37.23 6.26
CA SER A 466 -1.96 -36.79 6.16
C SER A 466 -1.49 -36.55 4.71
N PHE A 467 -2.34 -36.76 3.70
CA PHE A 467 -1.93 -36.74 2.29
C PHE A 467 -2.02 -35.36 1.63
N GLU A 468 -0.90 -34.86 1.14
CA GLU A 468 -0.86 -33.60 0.39
C GLU A 468 -1.53 -33.76 -0.98
N VAL A 469 -2.41 -32.81 -1.33
CA VAL A 469 -3.11 -32.70 -2.61
C VAL A 469 -2.67 -31.40 -3.33
N PRO A 470 -2.62 -31.37 -4.67
CA PRO A 470 -2.31 -30.14 -5.38
C PRO A 470 -3.44 -29.13 -5.16
N LEU A 471 -3.10 -27.84 -5.23
CA LEU A 471 -4.12 -26.81 -5.25
C LEU A 471 -5.04 -27.03 -6.47
N THR A 472 -6.33 -26.85 -6.25
CA THR A 472 -7.29 -26.85 -7.36
C THR A 472 -7.04 -25.67 -8.29
N ALA A 473 -7.48 -25.75 -9.55
CA ALA A 473 -7.26 -24.67 -10.53
C ALA A 473 -7.80 -23.31 -10.06
N LEU A 474 -8.89 -23.28 -9.30
CA LEU A 474 -9.42 -22.04 -8.73
C LEU A 474 -8.60 -21.54 -7.53
N GLN A 475 -8.13 -22.43 -6.66
CA GLN A 475 -7.23 -22.08 -5.55
C GLN A 475 -5.90 -21.52 -6.07
N LEU A 476 -5.24 -22.21 -7.02
CA LEU A 476 -4.02 -21.71 -7.65
C LEU A 476 -4.27 -20.37 -8.38
N ARG A 477 -5.41 -20.21 -9.04
CA ARG A 477 -5.72 -18.92 -9.67
C ARG A 477 -5.85 -17.79 -8.64
N ASN A 478 -6.38 -18.07 -7.46
CA ASN A 478 -6.51 -17.07 -6.39
C ASN A 478 -5.16 -16.63 -5.82
N THR A 479 -4.15 -17.49 -5.83
CA THR A 479 -2.78 -17.12 -5.42
C THR A 479 -2.09 -16.28 -6.50
N LEU A 480 -2.28 -16.62 -7.78
CA LEU A 480 -1.61 -15.97 -8.91
C LEU A 480 -2.32 -14.69 -9.41
N ARG A 481 -3.63 -14.56 -9.22
CA ARG A 481 -4.46 -13.48 -9.79
C ARG A 481 -5.51 -12.99 -8.79
N THR A 482 -6.00 -11.76 -9.03
CA THR A 482 -7.08 -11.21 -8.20
C THR A 482 -8.38 -11.99 -8.37
N GLN A 483 -9.10 -12.27 -7.28
CA GLN A 483 -10.41 -12.94 -7.28
C GLN A 483 -11.45 -12.32 -8.24
N LYS A 484 -11.35 -11.00 -8.50
CA LYS A 484 -12.21 -10.28 -9.47
C LYS A 484 -12.10 -10.81 -10.90
N SER A 485 -11.02 -11.53 -11.22
CA SER A 485 -10.76 -12.14 -12.52
C SER A 485 -11.25 -13.59 -12.62
N ASN A 486 -11.83 -14.17 -11.57
CA ASN A 486 -12.27 -15.57 -11.57
C ASN A 486 -13.52 -15.79 -12.41
N LYS A 487 -14.48 -14.86 -12.36
CA LYS A 487 -15.72 -15.00 -13.13
C LYS A 487 -15.48 -15.16 -14.66
N PRO A 488 -14.65 -14.32 -15.31
CA PRO A 488 -14.26 -14.53 -16.71
C PRO A 488 -13.67 -15.92 -16.99
N PHE A 489 -12.85 -16.43 -16.07
CA PHE A 489 -12.22 -17.73 -16.18
C PHE A 489 -13.14 -18.91 -16.00
N ILE A 490 -13.94 -18.91 -14.93
CA ILE A 490 -14.98 -19.91 -14.70
C ILE A 490 -15.87 -20.02 -15.95
N ASN A 491 -16.26 -18.89 -16.54
CA ASN A 491 -17.06 -18.88 -17.76
C ASN A 491 -16.33 -19.49 -18.96
N ALA A 492 -15.04 -19.16 -19.14
CA ALA A 492 -14.24 -19.67 -20.25
C ALA A 492 -14.00 -21.18 -20.14
N VAL A 493 -13.63 -21.66 -18.95
CA VAL A 493 -13.40 -23.08 -18.66
C VAL A 493 -14.70 -23.87 -18.73
N HIS A 494 -15.79 -23.34 -18.16
CA HIS A 494 -17.12 -23.96 -18.32
C HIS A 494 -17.49 -24.12 -19.80
N LEU A 495 -17.29 -23.07 -20.62
CA LEU A 495 -17.60 -23.13 -22.05
C LEU A 495 -16.71 -24.13 -22.80
N PHE A 496 -15.47 -24.31 -22.37
CA PHE A 496 -14.58 -25.35 -22.89
C PHE A 496 -15.16 -26.74 -22.58
N PHE A 497 -15.48 -27.05 -21.32
CA PHE A 497 -16.05 -28.35 -20.96
C PHE A 497 -17.46 -28.59 -21.54
N GLU A 498 -18.26 -27.55 -21.77
CA GLU A 498 -19.50 -27.69 -22.56
C GLU A 498 -19.20 -28.07 -24.02
N THR A 499 -18.08 -27.59 -24.56
CA THR A 499 -17.62 -27.97 -25.90
C THR A 499 -17.15 -29.42 -25.91
N VAL A 500 -16.47 -29.88 -24.85
CA VAL A 500 -16.14 -31.30 -24.64
C VAL A 500 -17.42 -32.13 -24.58
N ARG A 501 -18.38 -31.80 -23.73
CA ARG A 501 -19.66 -32.51 -23.61
C ARG A 501 -20.44 -32.59 -24.92
N THR A 502 -20.38 -31.53 -25.74
CA THR A 502 -21.11 -31.46 -27.01
C THR A 502 -20.44 -32.27 -28.12
N TYR A 503 -19.10 -32.22 -28.22
CA TYR A 503 -18.36 -32.74 -29.38
C TYR A 503 -17.51 -33.97 -29.07
N GLY A 504 -17.09 -34.14 -27.81
CA GLY A 504 -16.24 -35.23 -27.34
C GLY A 504 -16.77 -36.64 -27.65
N PRO A 505 -18.09 -36.92 -27.54
CA PRO A 505 -18.64 -38.23 -27.91
C PRO A 505 -18.42 -38.60 -29.39
N ARG A 506 -18.28 -37.61 -30.28
CA ARG A 506 -17.99 -37.89 -31.71
C ARG A 506 -16.54 -38.27 -31.97
N TYR A 507 -15.66 -38.00 -31.03
CA TYR A 507 -14.22 -38.28 -31.13
C TYR A 507 -13.79 -39.35 -30.12
N ASP A 508 -14.75 -40.02 -29.47
CA ASP A 508 -14.49 -41.04 -28.44
C ASP A 508 -13.61 -40.53 -27.28
N ILE A 509 -13.78 -39.25 -26.92
CA ILE A 509 -13.01 -38.60 -25.85
C ILE A 509 -13.75 -38.69 -24.51
N VAL A 510 -15.08 -38.57 -24.55
CA VAL A 510 -15.96 -38.71 -23.39
C VAL A 510 -17.25 -39.40 -23.83
N ASP A 511 -17.91 -40.08 -22.90
CA ASP A 511 -19.20 -40.70 -23.18
C ASP A 511 -20.37 -39.70 -23.22
N GLY A 512 -21.55 -40.18 -23.61
CA GLY A 512 -22.77 -39.36 -23.64
C GLY A 512 -23.30 -38.95 -22.25
N LYS A 513 -22.73 -39.48 -21.16
CA LYS A 513 -23.11 -39.20 -19.77
C LYS A 513 -22.13 -38.22 -19.10
N TYR A 514 -21.09 -37.80 -19.80
CA TYR A 514 -20.08 -36.87 -19.30
C TYR A 514 -20.69 -35.61 -18.70
N SER A 515 -20.29 -35.33 -17.46
CA SER A 515 -20.74 -34.17 -16.70
C SER A 515 -19.65 -33.09 -16.71
N ASN A 516 -20.07 -31.83 -16.83
CA ASN A 516 -19.15 -30.71 -16.81
C ASN A 516 -18.64 -30.49 -15.37
N PRO A 517 -17.32 -30.56 -15.11
CA PRO A 517 -16.78 -30.37 -13.76
C PRO A 517 -16.93 -28.92 -13.26
N VAL A 518 -17.21 -27.97 -14.16
CA VAL A 518 -17.36 -26.55 -13.85
C VAL A 518 -18.81 -26.12 -13.90
N ASN A 519 -19.30 -25.52 -12.80
CA ASN A 519 -20.65 -24.99 -12.70
C ASN A 519 -20.61 -23.49 -12.43
N ILE A 520 -20.96 -22.68 -13.43
CA ILE A 520 -20.93 -21.21 -13.33
C ILE A 520 -21.74 -20.68 -12.14
N LYS A 521 -22.88 -21.31 -11.81
CA LYS A 521 -23.75 -20.82 -10.72
C LYS A 521 -23.16 -21.10 -9.35
N MET A 522 -22.46 -22.21 -9.20
CA MET A 522 -21.83 -22.63 -7.94
C MET A 522 -20.46 -21.98 -7.76
N ASP A 523 -19.67 -21.87 -8.82
CA ASP A 523 -18.25 -21.50 -8.73
C ASP A 523 -18.01 -19.99 -8.77
N SER A 524 -18.96 -19.23 -9.33
CA SER A 524 -18.85 -17.79 -9.41
C SER A 524 -19.29 -17.15 -8.09
N THR A 525 -18.34 -16.82 -7.22
CA THR A 525 -18.53 -16.03 -5.96
C THR A 525 -19.03 -14.58 -6.18
N GLY A 526 -19.49 -14.25 -7.39
CA GLY A 526 -19.86 -12.91 -7.80
C GLY A 526 -18.64 -12.03 -8.06
N SER A 527 -18.85 -10.89 -8.70
CA SER A 527 -17.78 -9.96 -9.08
C SER A 527 -17.30 -9.11 -7.89
N GLY A 528 -16.83 -9.73 -6.80
CA GLY A 528 -16.43 -9.04 -5.57
C GLY A 528 -17.52 -8.15 -4.97
N SER A 529 -17.20 -7.43 -3.90
CA SER A 529 -18.14 -6.52 -3.22
C SER A 529 -18.77 -5.55 -4.23
N ARG A 530 -20.04 -5.79 -4.57
CA ARG A 530 -20.89 -4.78 -5.21
C ARG A 530 -20.79 -3.54 -4.33
N SER A 531 -20.36 -2.42 -4.92
CA SER A 531 -20.59 -1.09 -4.34
C SER A 531 -21.98 -1.07 -3.75
N LYS A 532 -22.12 -0.63 -2.48
CA LYS A 532 -23.40 -0.53 -1.75
C LYS A 532 -24.48 -0.13 -2.74
N SER A 533 -25.28 -1.10 -3.13
CA SER A 533 -26.49 -0.84 -3.88
C SER A 533 -27.34 0.05 -2.97
N ASN A 534 -28.04 1.05 -3.53
CA ASN A 534 -29.14 1.75 -2.85
C ASN A 534 -30.33 0.80 -2.61
N LYS A 535 -30.07 -0.44 -2.22
CA LYS A 535 -31.06 -1.42 -1.81
C LYS A 535 -31.40 -1.08 -0.38
N ILE A 536 -32.56 -0.45 -0.23
CA ILE A 536 -33.21 -0.29 1.06
C ILE A 536 -33.54 -1.71 1.54
N PRO A 537 -33.08 -2.12 2.73
CA PRO A 537 -33.44 -3.41 3.30
C PRO A 537 -34.97 -3.48 3.39
N PHE A 538 -35.56 -4.50 2.78
CA PHE A 538 -36.99 -4.73 2.88
C PHE A 538 -37.31 -5.13 4.34
N PRO A 539 -38.25 -4.46 5.04
CA PRO A 539 -38.62 -4.83 6.41
C PRO A 539 -39.05 -6.30 6.45
N ARG A 540 -38.67 -7.05 7.50
CA ARG A 540 -39.02 -8.47 7.62
C ARG A 540 -40.54 -8.67 7.70
N GLU A 541 -41.23 -7.70 8.27
CA GLU A 541 -42.69 -7.64 8.36
C GLU A 541 -43.33 -7.50 6.98
N ALA A 542 -42.69 -6.77 6.07
CA ALA A 542 -43.13 -6.63 4.68
C ALA A 542 -42.93 -7.93 3.88
N ALA A 543 -42.03 -8.83 4.28
CA ALA A 543 -41.85 -10.12 3.63
C ALA A 543 -43.07 -11.05 3.83
N ILE A 544 -43.77 -10.92 4.97
CA ILE A 544 -45.01 -11.68 5.23
C ILE A 544 -46.12 -11.22 4.28
N ILE A 545 -46.27 -9.89 4.13
CA ILE A 545 -47.24 -9.28 3.20
C ILE A 545 -46.88 -9.64 1.75
N ALA A 546 -45.61 -9.55 1.37
CA ALA A 546 -45.16 -9.90 0.03
C ALA A 546 -45.38 -11.38 -0.29
N LYS A 547 -45.14 -12.29 0.67
CA LYS A 547 -45.39 -13.73 0.51
C LYS A 547 -46.88 -14.02 0.35
N ALA A 548 -47.73 -13.41 1.17
CA ALA A 548 -49.18 -13.53 1.05
C ALA A 548 -49.68 -13.01 -0.31
N TYR A 549 -49.20 -11.84 -0.75
CA TYR A 549 -49.54 -11.26 -2.04
C TYR A 549 -49.11 -12.16 -3.22
N MET A 550 -47.89 -12.70 -3.18
CA MET A 550 -47.40 -13.62 -4.22
C MET A 550 -48.21 -14.92 -4.26
N HIS A 551 -48.61 -15.45 -3.11
CA HIS A 551 -49.48 -16.62 -3.04
C HIS A 551 -50.87 -16.35 -3.61
N THR A 552 -51.44 -15.18 -3.34
CA THR A 552 -52.72 -14.75 -3.92
C THR A 552 -52.62 -14.61 -5.44
N LEU A 553 -51.52 -14.03 -5.96
CA LEU A 553 -51.28 -13.94 -7.40
C LEU A 553 -51.15 -15.32 -8.06
N ASP A 554 -50.48 -16.26 -7.40
CA ASP A 554 -50.32 -17.62 -7.92
C ASP A 554 -51.68 -18.35 -7.96
N SER A 555 -52.49 -18.21 -6.90
CA SER A 555 -53.86 -18.73 -6.87
C SER A 555 -54.75 -18.14 -7.97
N ILE A 556 -54.68 -16.82 -8.20
CA ILE A 556 -55.37 -16.16 -9.31
C ILE A 556 -54.88 -16.71 -10.66
N GLY A 557 -53.57 -16.89 -10.82
CA GLY A 557 -52.97 -17.44 -12.03
C GLY A 557 -53.43 -18.88 -12.33
N VAL A 558 -53.56 -19.71 -11.29
CA VAL A 558 -54.10 -21.07 -11.40
C VAL A 558 -55.56 -21.05 -11.81
N GLN A 559 -56.39 -20.20 -11.19
CA GLN A 559 -57.82 -20.08 -11.54
C GLN A 559 -58.01 -19.60 -12.98
N LEU A 560 -57.27 -18.58 -13.41
CA LEU A 560 -57.27 -18.11 -14.80
C LEU A 560 -56.86 -19.22 -15.77
N ARG A 561 -55.79 -19.96 -15.46
CA ARG A 561 -55.34 -21.08 -16.29
C ARG A 561 -56.42 -22.16 -16.41
N THR A 562 -57.07 -22.53 -15.31
CA THR A 562 -58.15 -23.53 -15.32
C THR A 562 -59.34 -23.05 -16.14
N MET A 563 -59.74 -21.78 -16.01
CA MET A 563 -60.81 -21.19 -16.82
C MET A 563 -60.49 -21.16 -18.32
N ILE A 564 -59.21 -20.93 -18.69
CA ILE A 564 -58.74 -21.01 -20.08
C ILE A 564 -58.84 -22.45 -20.60
N ILE A 565 -58.34 -23.42 -19.82
CA ILE A 565 -58.35 -24.84 -20.21
C ILE A 565 -59.79 -25.35 -20.36
N ASP A 566 -60.68 -24.94 -19.46
CA ASP A 566 -62.10 -25.33 -19.47
C ASP A 566 -62.94 -24.56 -20.50
N GLY A 567 -62.34 -23.63 -21.27
CA GLY A 567 -63.01 -22.86 -22.31
C GLY A 567 -64.05 -21.85 -21.78
N ARG A 568 -63.97 -21.47 -20.50
CA ARG A 568 -64.94 -20.58 -19.83
C ARG A 568 -64.69 -19.09 -20.08
N ILE A 569 -63.57 -18.74 -20.70
CA ILE A 569 -63.26 -17.38 -21.14
C ILE A 569 -63.62 -17.26 -22.62
N SER A 570 -64.65 -16.49 -22.94
CA SER A 570 -65.06 -16.23 -24.32
C SER A 570 -63.95 -15.48 -25.08
N VAL A 571 -63.92 -15.65 -26.41
CA VAL A 571 -62.93 -15.01 -27.30
C VAL A 571 -63.00 -13.48 -27.19
N GLU A 572 -64.19 -12.94 -26.96
CA GLU A 572 -64.44 -11.51 -26.77
C GLU A 572 -63.83 -11.01 -25.45
N ASN A 573 -64.00 -11.74 -24.34
CA ASN A 573 -63.41 -11.39 -23.05
C ASN A 573 -61.87 -11.50 -23.08
N ALA A 574 -61.32 -12.49 -23.78
CA ALA A 574 -59.87 -12.63 -23.97
C ALA A 574 -59.28 -11.44 -24.76
N ALA A 575 -60.01 -10.91 -25.74
CA ALA A 575 -59.59 -9.76 -26.53
C ALA A 575 -59.62 -8.46 -25.71
N ILE A 576 -60.59 -8.32 -24.79
CA ILE A 576 -60.68 -7.18 -23.85
C ILE A 576 -59.52 -7.24 -22.85
N ILE A 577 -59.28 -8.39 -22.20
CA ILE A 577 -58.18 -8.60 -21.24
C ILE A 577 -56.81 -8.26 -21.88
N LYS A 578 -56.60 -8.67 -23.13
CA LYS A 578 -55.33 -8.43 -23.85
C LYS A 578 -55.08 -6.96 -24.17
N ARG A 579 -56.13 -6.13 -24.17
CA ARG A 579 -56.06 -4.69 -24.49
C ARG A 579 -56.11 -3.80 -23.24
N SER A 580 -56.43 -4.35 -22.08
CA SER A 580 -56.50 -3.62 -20.82
C SER A 580 -55.18 -3.64 -20.07
N ASP A 581 -54.84 -2.54 -19.41
CA ASP A 581 -53.63 -2.42 -18.59
C ASP A 581 -53.71 -3.22 -17.28
N TRP A 582 -54.92 -3.61 -16.86
CA TRP A 582 -55.22 -4.34 -15.62
C TRP A 582 -56.33 -5.35 -15.88
N ILE A 583 -56.29 -6.50 -15.20
CA ILE A 583 -57.33 -7.54 -15.29
C ILE A 583 -58.32 -7.35 -14.15
N ASP A 584 -59.59 -7.10 -14.46
CA ASP A 584 -60.64 -7.09 -13.45
C ASP A 584 -61.04 -8.54 -13.13
N LEU A 585 -60.67 -8.99 -11.94
CA LEU A 585 -60.92 -10.35 -11.48
C LEU A 585 -62.38 -10.58 -11.08
N SER A 586 -63.10 -9.50 -10.75
CA SER A 586 -64.52 -9.58 -10.35
C SER A 586 -65.43 -9.89 -11.54
N GLU A 587 -65.13 -9.32 -12.71
CA GLU A 587 -65.81 -9.62 -13.98
C GLU A 587 -65.59 -11.06 -14.45
N LEU A 588 -64.49 -11.69 -14.01
CA LEU A 588 -64.17 -13.09 -14.28
C LEU A 588 -64.70 -14.06 -13.20
N GLY A 589 -65.40 -13.55 -12.18
CA GLY A 589 -65.94 -14.35 -11.09
C GLY A 589 -64.87 -14.94 -10.16
N ILE A 590 -63.65 -14.42 -10.20
CA ILE A 590 -62.52 -14.87 -9.37
C ILE A 590 -62.55 -14.09 -8.05
N THR A 591 -62.98 -14.73 -6.97
CA THR A 591 -62.90 -14.17 -5.62
C THR A 591 -61.62 -14.61 -4.93
N ALA A 592 -60.77 -13.65 -4.58
CA ALA A 592 -59.56 -13.90 -3.81
C ALA A 592 -59.91 -14.11 -2.33
N LEU A 593 -60.40 -15.29 -1.96
CA LEU A 593 -60.43 -15.70 -0.55
C LEU A 593 -59.08 -16.27 -0.17
N VAL A 594 -58.34 -15.48 0.62
CA VAL A 594 -57.17 -15.98 1.36
C VAL A 594 -57.73 -16.84 2.50
N THR A 595 -57.49 -18.15 2.45
CA THR A 595 -57.69 -19.05 3.61
C THR A 595 -56.43 -19.10 4.44
#